data_AF-A0A3N7DIL6-F1
#
_entry.id   AF-A0A3N7DIL6-F1
#
_cell.length_a   1.000
_cell.length_b   1.000
_cell.length_c   1.000
_cell.angle_alpha   90.00
_cell.angle_beta   90.00
_cell.angle_gamma   90.00
#
_symmetry.space_group_name_H-M   'P 1'
#
loop_
_entity.id
_entity.type
_entity.pdbx_description
1 polymer ?
#
loop_
_entity_poly.entity_id
_entity_poly.type
_entity_poly.pdbx_seq_one_letter_code
_entity_poly.pdbx_strand_id
1 'polypeptide(L)'
;MFDFFKKKSPTADTPRESTNPQPLNGRKGHVGGIEALTLDGTMYFFGFDFRSDLVVSPLIPDAALMARFASEHMEQRDGVHDQAYWRELVGYAIDGSELCSEEASRTFDTQALAAAIAGLGRVRREGTPEPGFGIEYHLRYLLGAAGGWEVPEEAGDEDADAWIGFIAGNEPVPEGESLSDVAARLQKHLNALVDAAPGNWGTLFAVLKS
;
A
#
# COMPACT_ATOMS: atom_id res chain seq x y z
N MET A 1 -67.58 15.51 -10.50
CA MET A 1 -67.18 15.46 -9.08
C MET A 1 -66.33 14.21 -8.93
N PHE A 2 -65.02 14.34 -9.11
CA PHE A 2 -64.08 13.21 -9.10
C PHE A 2 -63.12 13.39 -7.92
N ASP A 3 -63.15 12.41 -7.03
CA ASP A 3 -62.38 12.38 -5.81
C ASP A 3 -60.88 12.13 -6.07
N PHE A 4 -60.09 12.83 -5.26
CA PHE A 4 -58.64 12.93 -5.29
C PHE A 4 -57.94 11.58 -5.08
N PHE A 5 -57.09 11.18 -6.03
CA PHE A 5 -56.00 10.25 -5.76
C PHE A 5 -55.03 10.89 -4.76
N LYS A 6 -54.98 10.37 -3.54
CA LYS A 6 -53.90 10.61 -2.57
C LYS A 6 -52.58 10.10 -3.19
N LYS A 7 -51.75 11.00 -3.72
CA LYS A 7 -50.31 10.76 -3.90
C LYS A 7 -49.71 10.48 -2.52
N LYS A 8 -49.28 9.24 -2.28
CA LYS A 8 -48.30 8.96 -1.22
C LYS A 8 -47.02 9.71 -1.58
N SER A 9 -46.64 10.68 -0.77
CA SER A 9 -45.30 11.26 -0.78
C SER A 9 -44.27 10.14 -0.60
N PRO A 10 -43.17 10.10 -1.37
CA PRO A 10 -42.09 9.18 -1.08
C PRO A 10 -41.51 9.52 0.29
N THR A 11 -41.46 8.51 1.13
CA THR A 11 -40.94 8.55 2.49
C THR A 11 -39.46 8.94 2.47
N ALA A 12 -39.09 9.76 3.45
CA ALA A 12 -37.79 10.36 3.66
C ALA A 12 -36.62 9.37 3.51
N ASP A 13 -35.55 9.90 2.89
CA ASP A 13 -34.23 9.32 2.79
C ASP A 13 -33.75 8.73 4.12
N THR A 14 -33.51 7.43 4.12
CA THR A 14 -32.63 6.79 5.09
C THR A 14 -31.26 7.48 5.00
N PRO A 15 -30.63 7.87 6.12
CA PRO A 15 -29.26 8.38 6.07
C PRO A 15 -28.36 7.29 5.47
N ARG A 16 -27.83 7.51 4.27
CA ARG A 16 -26.67 6.74 3.80
C ARG A 16 -25.54 7.16 4.73
N GLU A 17 -25.06 6.24 5.57
CA GLU A 17 -23.77 6.40 6.22
C GLU A 17 -22.77 6.86 5.15
N SER A 18 -22.06 7.95 5.43
CA SER A 18 -21.11 8.54 4.49
C SER A 18 -20.05 7.50 4.15
N THR A 19 -20.12 6.92 2.95
CA THR A 19 -19.22 5.87 2.44
C THR A 19 -17.83 6.42 2.07
N ASN A 20 -17.36 7.46 2.75
CA ASN A 20 -16.04 8.03 2.48
C ASN A 20 -14.98 7.35 3.36
N PRO A 21 -13.89 6.82 2.77
CA PRO A 21 -12.79 6.24 3.53
C PRO A 21 -12.27 7.24 4.55
N GLN A 22 -11.94 6.77 5.75
CA GLN A 22 -11.25 7.59 6.75
C GLN A 22 -9.74 7.53 6.51
N PRO A 23 -8.98 8.60 6.85
CA PRO A 23 -7.53 8.56 6.81
C PRO A 23 -7.03 7.47 7.77
N LEU A 24 -5.81 6.97 7.51
CA LEU A 24 -5.15 6.06 8.44
C LEU A 24 -5.02 6.76 9.81
N ASN A 25 -4.92 5.98 10.89
CA ASN A 25 -4.96 6.55 12.23
C ASN A 25 -3.86 7.62 12.43
N GLY A 26 -4.24 8.76 12.99
CA GLY A 26 -3.33 9.90 13.16
C GLY A 26 -2.98 10.67 11.88
N ARG A 27 -3.54 10.32 10.71
CA ARG A 27 -3.15 10.89 9.40
C ARG A 27 -4.06 11.99 8.86
N LYS A 28 -4.99 12.50 9.67
CA LYS A 28 -5.89 13.57 9.24
C LYS A 28 -5.15 14.90 9.14
N GLY A 29 -5.35 15.64 8.05
CA GLY A 29 -4.79 16.97 7.83
C GLY A 29 -3.34 16.98 7.37
N HIS A 30 -2.80 15.84 6.92
CA HIS A 30 -1.45 15.79 6.37
C HIS A 30 -1.35 16.61 5.07
N VAL A 31 -0.19 17.26 4.91
CA VAL A 31 0.15 18.01 3.69
C VAL A 31 0.83 17.05 2.72
N GLY A 32 0.18 16.75 1.59
CA GLY A 32 0.63 15.66 0.74
C GLY A 32 0.03 15.64 -0.65
N GLY A 33 0.53 14.74 -1.49
CA GLY A 33 0.03 14.49 -2.84
C GLY A 33 -0.80 13.21 -2.93
N ILE A 34 -1.25 12.91 -4.15
CA ILE A 34 -1.92 11.66 -4.49
C ILE A 34 -0.94 10.83 -5.31
N GLU A 35 -0.81 9.58 -4.95
CA GLU A 35 0.02 8.58 -5.62
C GLU A 35 -0.85 7.38 -6.01
N ALA A 36 -0.35 6.54 -6.91
CA ALA A 36 -1.08 5.38 -7.37
C ALA A 36 -0.16 4.17 -7.60
N LEU A 37 -0.73 2.99 -7.35
CA LEU A 37 -0.14 1.70 -7.69
C LEU A 37 -1.17 0.83 -8.41
N THR A 38 -0.70 -0.16 -9.14
CA THR A 38 -1.55 -1.19 -9.76
C THR A 38 -1.37 -2.50 -9.01
N LEU A 39 -2.47 -3.14 -8.63
CA LEU A 39 -2.48 -4.49 -8.06
C LEU A 39 -3.50 -5.34 -8.81
N ASP A 40 -3.07 -6.46 -9.37
CA ASP A 40 -3.91 -7.40 -10.14
C ASP A 40 -4.70 -6.68 -11.26
N GLY A 41 -4.04 -5.72 -11.92
CA GLY A 41 -4.60 -4.87 -12.97
C GLY A 41 -5.58 -3.79 -12.50
N THR A 42 -5.83 -3.69 -11.18
CA THR A 42 -6.65 -2.62 -10.60
C THR A 42 -5.74 -1.50 -10.11
N MET A 43 -5.98 -0.28 -10.60
CA MET A 43 -5.30 0.91 -10.10
C MET A 43 -5.94 1.36 -8.78
N TYR A 44 -5.10 1.53 -7.77
CA TYR A 44 -5.46 2.07 -6.47
C TYR A 44 -4.73 3.39 -6.25
N PHE A 45 -5.46 4.36 -5.73
CA PHE A 45 -4.93 5.66 -5.32
C PHE A 45 -4.72 5.72 -3.82
N PHE A 46 -3.76 6.52 -3.39
CA PHE A 46 -3.55 6.83 -1.98
C PHE A 46 -2.97 8.22 -1.78
N GLY A 47 -3.22 8.81 -0.61
CA GLY A 47 -2.56 10.05 -0.20
C GLY A 47 -1.17 9.77 0.37
N PHE A 48 -0.21 10.63 0.08
CA PHE A 48 1.17 10.52 0.57
C PHE A 48 1.71 11.86 1.07
N ASP A 49 2.24 11.89 2.29
CA ASP A 49 2.95 13.03 2.85
C ASP A 49 4.45 12.87 2.60
N PHE A 50 4.96 13.57 1.59
CA PHE A 50 6.38 13.53 1.20
C PHE A 50 7.34 14.08 2.26
N ARG A 51 6.86 14.91 3.19
CA ARG A 51 7.71 15.50 4.22
C ARG A 51 7.90 14.53 5.38
N SER A 52 6.82 13.90 5.80
CA SER A 52 6.84 12.92 6.88
C SER A 52 7.18 11.52 6.40
N ASP A 53 7.19 11.29 5.08
CA ASP A 53 7.49 10.03 4.41
C ASP A 53 6.47 8.92 4.73
N LEU A 54 5.18 9.27 4.60
CA LEU A 54 4.08 8.48 5.16
C LEU A 54 2.87 8.40 4.24
N VAL A 55 2.28 7.21 4.17
CA VAL A 55 0.98 7.00 3.53
C VAL A 55 -0.12 7.54 4.45
N VAL A 56 -1.07 8.26 3.86
CA VAL A 56 -2.13 8.98 4.57
C VAL A 56 -3.46 8.23 4.54
N SER A 57 -3.72 7.45 3.48
CA SER A 57 -5.02 6.83 3.22
C SER A 57 -4.96 5.32 3.06
N PRO A 58 -6.10 4.62 3.16
CA PRO A 58 -6.27 3.31 2.53
C PRO A 58 -6.03 3.39 1.01
N LEU A 59 -5.88 2.23 0.37
CA LEU A 59 -5.88 2.08 -1.08
C LEU A 59 -7.30 2.23 -1.63
N ILE A 60 -7.53 3.22 -2.48
CA ILE A 60 -8.85 3.62 -2.98
C ILE A 60 -8.92 3.30 -4.48
N PRO A 61 -9.78 2.37 -4.95
CA PRO A 61 -9.84 1.96 -6.36
C PRO A 61 -10.72 2.86 -7.23
N ASP A 62 -11.10 4.05 -6.76
CA ASP A 62 -11.97 4.99 -7.48
C ASP A 62 -11.39 6.40 -7.43
N ALA A 63 -11.13 6.97 -8.60
CA ALA A 63 -10.52 8.29 -8.76
C ALA A 63 -11.37 9.42 -8.15
N ALA A 64 -12.69 9.36 -8.30
CA ALA A 64 -13.58 10.39 -7.77
C ALA A 64 -13.70 10.31 -6.24
N LEU A 65 -13.66 9.08 -5.70
CA LEU A 65 -13.59 8.79 -4.29
C LEU A 65 -12.27 9.29 -3.69
N MET A 66 -11.14 9.07 -4.35
CA MET A 66 -9.84 9.59 -3.91
C MET A 66 -9.82 11.12 -3.86
N ALA A 67 -10.31 11.79 -4.92
CA ALA A 67 -10.38 13.26 -4.91
C ALA A 67 -11.27 13.80 -3.77
N ARG A 68 -12.39 13.11 -3.48
CA ARG A 68 -13.25 13.49 -2.35
C ARG A 68 -12.56 13.26 -1.02
N PHE A 69 -11.92 12.10 -0.84
CA PHE A 69 -11.11 11.79 0.34
C PHE A 69 -10.10 12.91 0.60
N ALA A 70 -9.32 13.29 -0.41
CA ALA A 70 -8.28 14.29 -0.25
C ALA A 70 -8.86 15.67 0.11
N SER A 71 -9.96 16.08 -0.54
CA SER A 71 -10.63 17.35 -0.23
C SER A 71 -11.17 17.45 1.20
N GLU A 72 -11.48 16.32 1.84
CA GLU A 72 -12.03 16.28 3.19
C GLU A 72 -10.96 16.08 4.27
N HIS A 73 -9.80 15.52 3.92
CA HIS A 73 -8.84 14.98 4.89
C HIS A 73 -7.39 15.38 4.68
N MET A 74 -7.04 16.02 3.57
CA MET A 74 -5.67 16.39 3.22
C MET A 74 -5.55 17.88 2.90
N GLU A 75 -4.31 18.36 2.99
CA GLU A 75 -3.95 19.74 2.67
C GLU A 75 -2.80 19.78 1.64
N GLN A 76 -2.61 20.93 1.01
CA GLN A 76 -1.40 21.29 0.29
C GLN A 76 -0.61 22.33 1.07
N ARG A 77 0.60 22.66 0.59
CA ARG A 77 1.47 23.64 1.26
C ARG A 77 0.85 25.03 1.38
N ASP A 78 -0.10 25.36 0.51
CA ASP A 78 -0.86 26.60 0.47
C ASP A 78 -2.27 26.48 1.09
N GLY A 79 -2.59 25.33 1.70
CA GLY A 79 -3.80 25.11 2.50
C GLY A 79 -4.77 24.10 1.92
N VAL A 80 -6.04 24.23 2.31
CA VAL A 80 -7.13 23.36 1.88
C VAL A 80 -7.57 23.70 0.46
N HIS A 81 -7.81 22.68 -0.36
CA HIS A 81 -8.33 22.81 -1.72
C HIS A 81 -9.61 22.00 -1.91
N ASP A 82 -10.39 22.40 -2.91
CA ASP A 82 -11.64 21.73 -3.26
C ASP A 82 -11.42 20.41 -4.02
N GLN A 83 -12.49 19.65 -4.21
CA GLN A 83 -12.43 18.37 -4.92
C GLN A 83 -12.00 18.51 -6.39
N ALA A 84 -12.20 19.67 -7.04
CA ALA A 84 -11.81 19.86 -8.43
C ALA A 84 -10.29 19.90 -8.57
N TYR A 85 -9.63 20.63 -7.68
CA TYR A 85 -8.17 20.62 -7.55
C TYR A 85 -7.62 19.20 -7.33
N TRP A 86 -8.16 18.47 -6.35
CA TRP A 86 -7.67 17.12 -6.07
C TRP A 86 -7.92 16.13 -7.21
N ARG A 87 -8.94 16.35 -8.04
CA ARG A 87 -9.16 15.53 -9.25
C ARG A 87 -8.05 15.72 -10.28
N GLU A 88 -7.48 16.91 -10.39
CA GLU A 88 -6.32 17.14 -11.26
C GLU A 88 -5.10 16.35 -10.76
N LEU A 89 -4.86 16.33 -9.44
CA LEU A 89 -3.78 15.53 -8.85
C LEU A 89 -3.99 14.03 -8.99
N VAL A 90 -5.24 13.54 -8.93
CA VAL A 90 -5.53 12.14 -9.29
C VAL A 90 -5.13 11.86 -10.74
N GLY A 91 -5.37 12.80 -11.66
CA GLY A 91 -4.92 12.70 -13.05
C GLY A 91 -3.41 12.53 -13.16
N TYR A 92 -2.63 13.33 -12.43
CA TYR A 92 -1.17 13.20 -12.42
C TYR A 92 -0.69 11.87 -11.84
N ALA A 93 -1.35 11.34 -10.81
CA ALA A 93 -1.03 10.04 -10.23
C ALA A 93 -1.27 8.86 -11.20
N ILE A 94 -2.21 9.02 -12.15
CA ILE A 94 -2.40 8.03 -13.23
C ILE A 94 -1.17 8.05 -14.14
N ASP A 95 -0.78 9.23 -14.61
CA ASP A 95 0.27 9.42 -15.61
C ASP A 95 1.67 9.08 -15.07
N GLY A 96 1.92 9.28 -13.77
CA GLY A 96 3.23 9.04 -13.16
C GLY A 96 3.18 8.98 -11.64
N SER A 97 4.36 8.86 -11.03
CA SER A 97 4.55 8.89 -9.60
C SER A 97 5.76 9.75 -9.25
N GLU A 98 5.66 10.54 -8.18
CA GLU A 98 6.83 11.27 -7.64
C GLU A 98 7.67 10.37 -6.73
N LEU A 99 7.14 9.21 -6.32
CA LEU A 99 7.85 8.22 -5.50
C LEU A 99 8.63 7.20 -6.34
N CYS A 100 8.21 6.95 -7.57
CA CYS A 100 8.83 5.94 -8.42
C CYS A 100 8.73 6.31 -9.92
N SER A 101 9.87 6.31 -10.62
CA SER A 101 9.91 6.66 -12.04
C SER A 101 9.45 5.55 -12.97
N GLU A 102 9.58 4.28 -12.56
CA GLU A 102 9.29 3.12 -13.40
C GLU A 102 7.91 2.56 -13.09
N GLU A 103 7.04 2.44 -14.11
CA GLU A 103 5.68 1.92 -13.95
C GLU A 103 5.67 0.48 -13.42
N ALA A 104 6.64 -0.34 -13.85
CA ALA A 104 6.77 -1.72 -13.41
C ALA A 104 7.01 -1.84 -11.89
N SER A 105 7.71 -0.88 -11.29
CA SER A 105 8.01 -0.87 -9.85
C SER A 105 6.81 -0.45 -8.99
N ARG A 106 5.74 0.08 -9.60
CA ARG A 106 4.44 0.36 -8.94
C ARG A 106 3.31 -0.56 -9.42
N THR A 107 3.65 -1.65 -10.10
CA THR A 107 2.69 -2.63 -10.62
C THR A 107 2.97 -4.00 -10.01
N PHE A 108 1.98 -4.52 -9.28
CA PHE A 108 2.09 -5.75 -8.52
C PHE A 108 1.05 -6.77 -8.97
N ASP A 109 1.43 -8.04 -8.87
CA ASP A 109 0.58 -9.18 -9.16
C ASP A 109 0.63 -10.15 -7.98
N THR A 110 -0.53 -10.42 -7.39
CA THR A 110 -0.68 -11.25 -6.20
C THR A 110 -0.20 -12.68 -6.45
N GLN A 111 -0.37 -13.20 -7.67
CA GLN A 111 0.11 -14.54 -8.00
C GLN A 111 1.65 -14.60 -8.07
N ALA A 112 2.28 -13.58 -8.63
CA ALA A 112 3.75 -13.45 -8.63
C ALA A 112 4.30 -13.31 -7.21
N LEU A 113 3.65 -12.48 -6.37
CA LEU A 113 4.01 -12.35 -4.96
C LEU A 113 3.86 -13.70 -4.21
N ALA A 114 2.78 -14.43 -4.43
CA ALA A 114 2.58 -15.76 -3.84
C ALA A 114 3.68 -16.75 -4.26
N ALA A 115 4.08 -16.73 -5.54
CA ALA A 115 5.15 -17.58 -6.06
C ALA A 115 6.50 -17.23 -5.40
N ALA A 116 6.79 -15.94 -5.23
CA ALA A 116 7.99 -15.47 -4.53
C ALA A 116 8.00 -15.94 -3.07
N ILE A 117 6.90 -15.79 -2.32
CA ILE A 117 6.80 -16.29 -0.93
C ILE A 117 6.94 -17.81 -0.85
N ALA A 118 6.38 -18.55 -1.80
CA ALA A 118 6.58 -19.99 -1.88
C ALA A 118 8.06 -20.37 -2.12
N GLY A 119 8.77 -19.59 -2.94
CA GLY A 119 10.22 -19.69 -3.15
C GLY A 119 11.01 -19.41 -1.88
N LEU A 120 10.70 -18.31 -1.19
CA LEU A 120 11.29 -17.97 0.11
C LEU A 120 11.09 -19.11 1.13
N GLY A 121 9.90 -19.71 1.13
CA GLY A 121 9.59 -20.87 1.96
C GLY A 121 10.42 -22.12 1.62
N ARG A 122 10.82 -22.33 0.35
CA ARG A 122 11.75 -23.39 -0.04
C ARG A 122 13.17 -23.09 0.46
N VAL A 123 13.66 -21.88 0.22
CA VAL A 123 14.99 -21.43 0.66
C VAL A 123 15.15 -21.63 2.17
N ARG A 124 14.12 -21.27 2.95
CA ARG A 124 14.09 -21.48 4.41
C ARG A 124 14.14 -22.95 4.83
N ARG A 125 13.63 -23.89 4.02
CA ARG A 125 13.64 -25.33 4.36
C ARG A 125 14.89 -26.04 3.86
N GLU A 126 15.38 -25.64 2.69
CA GLU A 126 16.38 -26.39 1.92
C GLU A 126 17.75 -25.73 1.97
N GLY A 127 17.84 -24.45 2.32
CA GLY A 127 19.09 -23.69 2.41
C GLY A 127 19.75 -23.43 1.05
N THR A 128 19.01 -23.60 -0.05
CA THR A 128 19.49 -23.38 -1.42
C THR A 128 19.01 -22.04 -1.97
N PRO A 129 19.83 -21.29 -2.72
CA PRO A 129 19.39 -20.07 -3.40
C PRO A 129 18.21 -20.30 -4.35
N GLU A 130 17.40 -19.27 -4.53
CA GLU A 130 16.28 -19.22 -5.47
C GLU A 130 16.58 -18.15 -6.53
N PRO A 131 17.21 -18.52 -7.66
CA PRO A 131 17.58 -17.57 -8.70
C PRO A 131 16.39 -16.76 -9.22
N GLY A 132 16.58 -15.44 -9.32
CA GLY A 132 15.51 -14.52 -9.73
C GLY A 132 14.48 -14.20 -8.65
N PHE A 133 14.71 -14.65 -7.40
CA PHE A 133 13.91 -14.19 -6.27
C PHE A 133 14.01 -12.67 -6.10
N GLY A 134 12.87 -12.04 -5.85
CA GLY A 134 12.78 -10.61 -5.59
C GLY A 134 11.43 -10.24 -5.01
N ILE A 135 11.45 -9.24 -4.12
CA ILE A 135 10.26 -8.52 -3.67
C ILE A 135 10.58 -7.04 -3.87
N GLU A 136 9.79 -6.38 -4.71
CA GLU A 136 10.05 -5.01 -5.15
C GLU A 136 10.27 -4.07 -3.97
N TYR A 137 11.33 -3.27 -4.04
CA TYR A 137 11.67 -2.28 -3.01
C TYR A 137 10.50 -1.34 -2.73
N HIS A 138 9.89 -0.83 -3.80
CA HIS A 138 8.80 0.13 -3.68
C HIS A 138 7.60 -0.44 -2.91
N LEU A 139 7.29 -1.74 -3.07
CA LEU A 139 6.24 -2.39 -2.28
C LEU A 139 6.57 -2.42 -0.78
N ARG A 140 7.80 -2.81 -0.43
CA ARG A 140 8.26 -2.84 0.97
C ARG A 140 8.23 -1.43 1.58
N TYR A 141 8.70 -0.44 0.82
CA TYR A 141 8.67 0.96 1.20
C TYR A 141 7.24 1.46 1.48
N LEU A 142 6.28 1.20 0.59
CA LEU A 142 4.89 1.64 0.78
C LEU A 142 4.23 0.98 2.00
N LEU A 143 4.50 -0.30 2.26
CA LEU A 143 4.00 -0.98 3.45
C LEU A 143 4.62 -0.40 4.73
N GLY A 144 5.91 -0.08 4.72
CA GLY A 144 6.59 0.61 5.82
C GLY A 144 5.99 2.00 6.07
N ALA A 145 5.82 2.80 5.01
CA ALA A 145 5.22 4.13 5.07
C ALA A 145 3.75 4.10 5.55
N ALA A 146 2.98 3.08 5.17
CA ALA A 146 1.62 2.86 5.68
C ALA A 146 1.61 2.46 7.15
N GLY A 147 2.51 1.57 7.55
CA GLY A 147 2.72 1.16 8.94
C GLY A 147 3.36 2.23 9.83
N GLY A 148 3.73 3.40 9.28
CA GLY A 148 4.37 4.45 10.05
C GLY A 148 5.81 4.17 10.46
N TRP A 149 6.48 3.26 9.75
CA TRP A 149 7.81 2.76 10.07
C TRP A 149 7.89 2.04 11.44
N GLU A 150 6.74 1.63 12.00
CA GLU A 150 6.63 0.87 13.24
C GLU A 150 6.86 -0.64 12.99
N VAL A 151 8.05 -1.00 12.52
CA VAL A 151 8.48 -2.40 12.40
C VAL A 151 9.21 -2.79 13.71
N PRO A 152 8.90 -3.93 14.35
CA PRO A 152 9.62 -4.36 15.54
C PRO A 152 11.12 -4.48 15.27
N GLU A 153 11.96 -3.99 16.18
CA GLU A 153 13.43 -4.05 16.07
C GLU A 153 13.93 -5.47 15.76
N GLU A 154 13.26 -6.49 16.31
CA GLU A 154 13.62 -7.89 16.06
C GLU A 154 13.23 -8.43 14.67
N ALA A 155 12.42 -7.71 13.91
CA ALA A 155 12.17 -7.97 12.49
C ALA A 155 13.25 -7.31 11.60
N GLY A 156 14.24 -6.65 12.24
CA GLY A 156 15.47 -6.15 11.64
C GLY A 156 15.34 -4.72 11.12
N ASP A 157 16.35 -3.92 11.46
CA ASP A 157 16.72 -2.66 10.79
C ASP A 157 17.77 -2.93 9.67
N GLU A 158 18.02 -4.21 9.40
CA GLU A 158 19.00 -4.70 8.44
C GLU A 158 18.45 -4.65 7.00
N ASP A 159 19.36 -4.45 6.06
CA ASP A 159 19.08 -4.18 4.65
C ASP A 159 18.39 -5.37 3.96
N ALA A 160 17.06 -5.30 3.86
CA ALA A 160 16.25 -6.32 3.20
C ALA A 160 16.64 -6.54 1.73
N ASP A 161 17.25 -5.55 1.07
CA ASP A 161 17.79 -5.71 -0.29
C ASP A 161 19.00 -6.65 -0.29
N ALA A 162 19.89 -6.56 0.70
CA ALA A 162 21.00 -7.49 0.86
C ALA A 162 20.50 -8.92 1.09
N TRP A 163 19.49 -9.10 1.95
CA TRP A 163 18.88 -10.42 2.18
C TRP A 163 18.28 -11.00 0.90
N ILE A 164 17.57 -10.19 0.11
CA ILE A 164 17.04 -10.58 -1.20
C ILE A 164 18.19 -10.99 -2.14
N GLY A 165 19.31 -10.23 -2.15
CA GLY A 165 20.51 -10.54 -2.92
C GLY A 165 21.12 -11.90 -2.56
N PHE A 166 21.21 -12.23 -1.27
CA PHE A 166 21.67 -13.54 -0.79
C PHE A 166 20.74 -14.67 -1.21
N ILE A 167 19.42 -14.47 -1.05
CA ILE A 167 18.39 -15.45 -1.41
C ILE A 167 18.38 -15.72 -2.91
N ALA A 168 18.55 -14.68 -3.72
CA ALA A 168 18.65 -14.79 -5.17
C ALA A 168 19.96 -15.47 -5.63
N GLY A 169 20.95 -15.60 -4.75
CA GLY A 169 22.29 -16.07 -5.09
C GLY A 169 23.12 -15.06 -5.87
N ASN A 170 22.71 -13.79 -5.86
CA ASN A 170 23.45 -12.68 -6.49
C ASN A 170 24.62 -12.23 -5.61
N GLU A 171 24.52 -12.46 -4.31
CA GLU A 171 25.52 -12.10 -3.32
C GLU A 171 25.85 -13.30 -2.41
N PRO A 172 27.09 -13.40 -1.92
CA PRO A 172 27.46 -14.44 -0.98
C PRO A 172 26.83 -14.18 0.39
N VAL A 173 26.31 -15.23 1.03
CA VAL A 173 25.86 -15.17 2.43
C VAL A 173 27.04 -14.82 3.34
N PRO A 174 26.87 -13.91 4.33
CA PRO A 174 27.92 -13.58 5.30
C PRO A 174 28.46 -14.80 6.04
N GLU A 175 29.76 -14.77 6.38
CA GLU A 175 30.41 -15.87 7.11
C GLU A 175 29.72 -16.10 8.47
N GLY A 176 29.38 -17.36 8.76
CA GLY A 176 28.71 -17.74 10.00
C GLY A 176 27.18 -17.67 9.96
N GLU A 177 26.59 -17.18 8.87
CA GLU A 177 25.13 -17.22 8.66
C GLU A 177 24.72 -18.37 7.73
N SER A 178 23.50 -18.86 7.88
CA SER A 178 22.89 -19.77 6.93
C SER A 178 21.85 -19.05 6.07
N LEU A 179 21.71 -19.49 4.82
CA LEU A 179 20.69 -18.93 3.93
C LEU A 179 19.26 -19.17 4.45
N SER A 180 19.07 -20.26 5.21
CA SER A 180 17.82 -20.53 5.91
C SER A 180 17.48 -19.43 6.94
N ASP A 181 18.48 -18.96 7.68
CA ASP A 181 18.29 -17.90 8.69
C ASP A 181 18.06 -16.54 8.05
N VAL A 182 18.74 -16.24 6.93
CA VAL A 182 18.46 -15.05 6.11
C VAL A 182 17.02 -15.09 5.60
N ALA A 183 16.57 -16.21 5.04
CA ALA A 183 15.21 -16.37 4.54
C ALA A 183 14.16 -16.25 5.65
N ALA A 184 14.44 -16.78 6.85
CA ALA A 184 13.57 -16.64 8.01
C ALA A 184 13.46 -15.18 8.49
N ARG A 185 14.57 -14.44 8.50
CA ARG A 185 14.59 -12.99 8.80
C ARG A 185 13.78 -12.20 7.80
N LEU A 186 13.99 -12.40 6.50
CA LEU A 186 13.21 -11.71 5.47
C LEU A 186 11.72 -12.02 5.61
N GLN A 187 11.32 -13.27 5.85
CA GLN A 187 9.90 -13.60 6.07
C GLN A 187 9.34 -12.90 7.32
N LYS A 188 10.09 -12.84 8.42
CA LYS A 188 9.69 -12.13 9.64
C LYS A 188 9.50 -10.64 9.37
N HIS A 189 10.39 -10.03 8.59
CA HIS A 189 10.30 -8.64 8.17
C HIS A 189 9.06 -8.38 7.30
N LEU A 190 8.81 -9.19 6.28
CA LEU A 190 7.62 -9.07 5.44
C LEU A 190 6.32 -9.25 6.25
N ASN A 191 6.29 -10.22 7.18
CA ASN A 191 5.16 -10.39 8.10
C ASN A 191 4.90 -9.12 8.91
N ALA A 192 5.96 -8.52 9.47
CA ALA A 192 5.86 -7.31 10.27
C ALA A 192 5.38 -6.10 9.46
N LEU A 193 5.85 -5.91 8.23
CA LEU A 193 5.37 -4.85 7.34
C LEU A 193 3.86 -4.97 7.08
N VAL A 194 3.37 -6.17 6.77
CA VAL A 194 1.94 -6.40 6.51
C VAL A 194 1.11 -6.22 7.79
N ASP A 195 1.62 -6.68 8.94
CA ASP A 195 0.92 -6.58 10.22
C ASP A 195 0.82 -5.14 10.74
N ALA A 196 1.84 -4.32 10.47
CA ALA A 196 1.82 -2.91 10.83
C ALA A 196 0.95 -2.07 9.89
N ALA A 197 0.78 -2.48 8.62
CA ALA A 197 0.08 -1.69 7.60
C ALA A 197 -1.45 -1.59 7.86
N PRO A 198 -1.98 -0.41 8.23
CA PRO A 198 -3.37 -0.25 8.62
C PRO A 198 -4.31 -0.08 7.42
N GLY A 199 -5.61 0.04 7.68
CA GLY A 199 -6.61 0.15 6.62
C GLY A 199 -6.74 -1.16 5.84
N ASN A 200 -6.82 -1.08 4.51
CA ASN A 200 -6.88 -2.25 3.64
C ASN A 200 -5.51 -2.71 3.11
N TRP A 201 -4.41 -2.02 3.44
CA TRP A 201 -3.06 -2.36 2.97
C TRP A 201 -2.66 -3.78 3.39
N GLY A 202 -2.73 -4.10 4.68
CA GLY A 202 -2.39 -5.42 5.19
C GLY A 202 -3.30 -6.54 4.65
N THR A 203 -4.56 -6.21 4.29
CA THR A 203 -5.49 -7.18 3.69
C THR A 203 -5.15 -7.45 2.21
N LEU A 204 -4.88 -6.39 1.43
CA LEU A 204 -4.56 -6.51 0.00
C LEU A 204 -3.21 -7.20 -0.23
N PHE A 205 -2.24 -6.98 0.65
CA PHE A 205 -0.91 -7.59 0.57
C PHE A 205 -0.70 -8.75 1.56
N ALA A 206 -1.79 -9.34 2.07
CA ALA A 206 -1.75 -10.48 2.98
C ALA A 206 -0.98 -11.69 2.42
N VAL A 207 -0.88 -11.80 1.09
CA VAL A 207 -0.11 -12.83 0.39
C VAL A 207 1.36 -12.87 0.77
N LEU A 208 1.93 -11.74 1.22
CA LEU A 208 3.32 -11.67 1.66
C LEU A 208 3.57 -12.40 2.99
N LYS A 209 2.50 -12.78 3.71
CA LYS A 209 2.60 -13.48 5.00
C LYS A 209 2.73 -14.98 4.82
N SER A 210 3.63 -15.58 5.61
CA SER A 210 3.77 -17.04 5.77
C SER A 210 4.19 -17.43 7.18
#